data_AF-A0A832EL67-F1
#
_entry.id   AF-A0A832EL67-F1
#
_cell.length_a   1.000
_cell.length_b   1.000
_cell.length_c   1.000
_cell.angle_alpha   90.00
_cell.angle_beta   90.00
_cell.angle_gamma   90.00
#
_symmetry.space_group_name_H-M   'P 1'
#
loop_
_entity.id
_entity.type
_entity.pdbx_description
1 polymer ?
#
loop_
_entity_poly.entity_id
_entity_poly.type
_entity_poly.pdbx_seq_one_letter_code
_entity_poly.pdbx_strand_id
1 'polypeptide(L)'
;MQKRIYKHEFNEILRYIPEISQEERDFLNKVFANDLVDGLTEWELKQKINSLKFDTNDIIDNFEAEKIRSKLLERINKGGVA
;
A
#
# COMPACT_ATOMS: atom_id res chain seq x y z
N MET A 1 0.28 -18.77 12.78
CA MET A 1 -0.29 -17.41 12.84
C MET A 1 0.09 -16.69 11.56
N GLN A 2 -0.88 -16.07 10.87
CA GLN A 2 -0.55 -15.25 9.70
C GLN A 2 0.10 -13.95 10.18
N LYS A 3 1.23 -13.57 9.58
CA LYS A 3 1.91 -12.31 9.90
C LYS A 3 0.98 -11.15 9.52
N ARG A 4 0.82 -10.22 10.45
CA ARG A 4 0.05 -9.00 10.26
C ARG A 4 1.01 -7.85 10.01
N ILE A 5 0.67 -7.03 9.03
CA ILE A 5 1.38 -5.84 8.59
C ILE A 5 0.72 -4.66 9.31
N TYR A 6 1.48 -4.05 10.21
CA TYR A 6 1.05 -2.86 10.94
C TYR A 6 1.52 -1.59 10.23
N LYS A 7 1.01 -0.44 10.70
CA LYS A 7 1.34 0.88 10.14
C LYS A 7 2.84 1.13 9.94
N HIS A 8 3.67 0.69 10.87
CA HIS A 8 5.13 0.84 10.76
C HIS A 8 5.69 0.02 9.59
N GLU A 9 5.29 -1.25 9.45
CA GLU A 9 5.78 -2.13 8.39
C GLU A 9 5.29 -1.66 7.02
N PHE A 10 4.03 -1.22 6.95
CA PHE A 10 3.47 -0.64 5.73
C PHE A 10 4.26 0.62 5.30
N ASN A 11 4.60 1.49 6.25
CA ASN A 11 5.42 2.67 5.96
C ASN A 11 6.82 2.33 5.48
N GLU A 12 7.44 1.29 6.06
CA GLU A 12 8.72 0.80 5.57
C GLU A 12 8.59 0.27 4.13
N ILE A 13 7.56 -0.54 3.83
CA ILE A 13 7.28 -1.01 2.46
C ILE A 13 7.20 0.17 1.48
N LEU A 14 6.45 1.22 1.84
CA LEU A 14 6.32 2.43 1.02
C LEU A 14 7.64 3.17 0.82
N ARG A 15 8.50 3.25 1.86
CA ARG A 15 9.81 3.89 1.78
C ARG A 15 10.75 3.22 0.79
N TYR A 16 10.65 1.90 0.65
CA TYR A 16 11.45 1.12 -0.31
C TYR A 16 10.96 1.22 -1.75
N ILE A 17 9.87 1.93 -2.04
CA ILE A 17 9.38 2.17 -3.39
C ILE A 17 9.74 3.62 -3.76
N PRO A 18 10.86 3.83 -4.48
CA PRO A 18 11.33 5.18 -4.83
C PRO A 18 10.40 5.92 -5.79
N GLU A 19 9.54 5.19 -6.52
CA GLU A 19 8.57 5.77 -7.44
C GLU A 19 7.33 6.34 -6.74
N ILE A 20 7.17 6.14 -5.43
CA ILE A 20 6.09 6.74 -4.64
C ILE A 20 6.65 7.99 -3.94
N SER A 21 6.16 9.15 -4.37
CA SER A 21 6.40 10.46 -3.77
C SER A 21 5.88 10.55 -2.34
N GLN A 22 6.29 11.60 -1.61
CA GLN A 22 5.83 11.80 -0.24
C GLN A 22 4.31 12.01 -0.16
N GLU A 23 3.72 12.72 -1.13
CA GLU A 23 2.28 13.00 -1.18
C GLU A 23 1.47 11.71 -1.39
N GLU A 24 1.92 10.84 -2.29
CA GLU A 24 1.32 9.52 -2.52
C GLU A 24 1.46 8.60 -1.28
N ARG A 25 2.60 8.66 -0.58
CA ARG A 25 2.79 7.93 0.69
C ARG A 25 1.82 8.42 1.76
N ASP A 26 1.61 9.72 1.86
CA ASP A 26 0.70 10.32 2.83
C ASP A 26 -0.76 9.97 2.49
N PHE A 27 -1.11 9.95 1.20
CA PHE A 27 -2.40 9.46 0.73
C PHE A 27 -2.64 8.00 1.11
N LEU A 28 -1.70 7.10 0.78
CA LEU A 28 -1.81 5.68 1.15
C LEU A 28 -1.85 5.51 2.67
N ASN A 29 -1.07 6.27 3.44
CA ASN A 29 -1.17 6.25 4.90
C ASN A 29 -2.55 6.63 5.41
N LYS A 30 -3.22 7.62 4.79
CA LYS A 30 -4.58 8.01 5.17
C LYS A 30 -5.60 6.95 4.79
N VAL A 31 -5.52 6.39 3.58
CA VAL A 31 -6.46 5.38 3.09
C VAL A 31 -6.40 4.11 3.94
N PHE A 32 -5.19 3.67 4.30
CA PHE A 32 -4.98 2.45 5.09
C PHE A 32 -4.89 2.72 6.61
N ALA A 33 -5.06 3.97 7.06
CA ALA A 33 -4.84 4.36 8.46
C ALA A 33 -5.63 3.50 9.43
N ASN A 34 -6.94 3.32 9.17
CA ASN A 34 -7.84 2.60 10.05
C ASN A 34 -7.55 1.10 10.06
N ASP A 35 -7.18 0.54 8.92
CA ASP A 35 -6.97 -0.89 8.76
C ASP A 35 -5.65 -1.36 9.35
N LEU A 36 -4.64 -0.50 9.30
CA LEU A 36 -3.31 -0.77 9.82
C LEU A 36 -3.22 -0.63 11.35
N VAL A 37 -4.29 -0.18 12.03
CA VAL A 37 -4.39 -0.16 13.49
C VAL A 37 -4.47 -1.58 14.04
N ASP A 38 -5.38 -2.39 13.50
CA ASP A 38 -5.56 -3.78 13.90
C ASP A 38 -4.56 -4.74 13.21
N GLY A 39 -3.89 -4.21 12.18
CA GLY A 39 -2.93 -4.91 11.35
C GLY A 39 -3.62 -5.76 10.29
N LEU A 40 -3.10 -5.69 9.06
CA LEU A 40 -3.65 -6.43 7.93
C LEU A 40 -2.80 -7.66 7.65
N THR A 41 -3.43 -8.81 7.41
CA THR A 41 -2.72 -9.93 6.80
C THR A 41 -2.27 -9.56 5.38
N GLU A 42 -1.26 -10.26 4.87
CA GLU A 42 -0.78 -10.07 3.51
C GLU A 42 -1.91 -10.17 2.47
N TRP A 43 -2.84 -11.11 2.68
CA TRP A 43 -4.00 -11.30 1.81
C TRP A 43 -4.97 -10.12 1.87
N GLU A 44 -5.33 -9.65 3.08
CA GLU A 44 -6.22 -8.49 3.25
C GLU A 44 -5.60 -7.22 2.65
N LEU A 45 -4.29 -7.03 2.85
CA LEU A 45 -3.56 -5.90 2.27
C LEU A 45 -3.62 -5.94 0.75
N LYS A 46 -3.40 -7.11 0.12
CA LYS A 46 -3.54 -7.28 -1.34
C LYS A 46 -4.96 -7.01 -1.81
N GLN A 47 -5.99 -7.47 -1.09
CA GLN A 47 -7.38 -7.20 -1.45
C GLN A 47 -7.70 -5.72 -1.41
N LYS A 48 -7.24 -4.99 -0.37
CA LYS A 48 -7.41 -3.55 -0.28
C LYS A 48 -6.68 -2.79 -1.36
N ILE A 49 -5.42 -3.16 -1.65
CA ILE A 49 -4.66 -2.54 -2.73
C ILE A 49 -5.35 -2.75 -4.09
N ASN A 50 -5.91 -3.93 -4.34
CA ASN A 50 -6.69 -4.19 -5.56
C ASN A 50 -8.03 -3.45 -5.60
N SER A 51 -8.57 -3.09 -4.43
CA SER A 51 -9.83 -2.37 -4.28
C SER A 51 -9.65 -0.85 -4.24
N LEU A 52 -8.39 -0.36 -4.23
CA LEU A 52 -8.09 1.06 -4.40
C LEU A 52 -8.65 1.51 -5.75
N LYS A 53 -9.79 2.19 -5.71
CA LYS A 53 -10.25 3.01 -6.81
C LYS A 53 -9.60 4.36 -6.62
N PHE A 54 -8.56 4.63 -7.39
CA PHE A 54 -8.00 5.96 -7.47
C PHE A 54 -9.00 6.80 -8.26
N ASP A 55 -9.58 7.79 -7.62
CA ASP A 55 -10.58 8.63 -8.24
C ASP A 55 -9.85 9.65 -9.14
N THR A 56 -10.47 10.08 -10.24
CA THR A 56 -9.82 11.05 -11.15
C THR A 56 -9.67 12.45 -10.53
N ASN A 57 -10.21 12.66 -9.32
CA ASN A 57 -10.02 13.85 -8.50
C ASN A 57 -8.92 13.69 -7.43
N ASP A 58 -8.33 12.50 -7.32
CA ASP A 58 -7.18 12.30 -6.44
C ASP A 58 -5.94 13.00 -7.01
N ILE A 59 -4.98 13.28 -6.13
CA ILE A 59 -3.68 13.90 -6.46
C ILE A 59 -2.89 13.04 -7.47
N ILE A 60 -3.27 11.77 -7.61
CA ILE A 60 -2.60 10.73 -8.37
C ILE A 60 -3.46 10.40 -9.58
N ASP A 61 -2.88 10.46 -10.79
CA ASP A 61 -3.61 10.06 -11.98
C ASP A 61 -3.81 8.54 -12.06
N ASN A 62 -4.72 8.08 -12.94
CA ASN A 62 -5.01 6.65 -13.11
C ASN A 62 -3.79 5.81 -13.52
N PHE A 63 -2.80 6.41 -14.20
CA PHE A 63 -1.60 5.70 -14.65
C PHE A 63 -0.61 5.52 -13.49
N GLU A 64 -0.39 6.56 -12.70
CA GLU A 64 0.41 6.54 -11.48
C GLU A 64 -0.20 5.60 -10.44
N ALA A 65 -1.52 5.65 -10.25
CA ALA A 65 -2.30 4.73 -9.45
C ALA A 65 -2.03 3.25 -9.75
N GLU A 66 -2.14 2.85 -11.03
CA GLU A 66 -1.90 1.48 -11.46
C GLU A 66 -0.42 1.07 -11.30
N LYS A 67 0.50 2.01 -11.50
CA LYS A 67 1.94 1.80 -11.25
C LYS A 67 2.22 1.56 -9.77
N ILE A 68 1.67 2.39 -8.87
CA ILE A 68 1.78 2.24 -7.42
C ILE A 68 1.21 0.90 -6.98
N ARG A 69 0.01 0.56 -7.45
CA ARG A 69 -0.66 -0.71 -7.18
C ARG A 69 0.21 -1.89 -7.58
N SER A 70 0.73 -1.89 -8.81
CA SER A 70 1.60 -2.94 -9.33
C SER A 70 2.86 -3.11 -8.49
N LYS A 71 3.50 -2.01 -8.08
CA LYS A 71 4.73 -2.01 -7.27
C LYS A 71 4.49 -2.48 -5.85
N LEU A 72 3.40 -2.05 -5.22
CA LEU A 72 2.99 -2.54 -3.89
C LEU A 72 2.76 -4.04 -3.92
N LEU A 73 2.00 -4.54 -4.90
CA LEU A 73 1.74 -5.97 -5.05
C LEU A 73 3.03 -6.75 -5.34
N GLU A 74 3.90 -6.24 -6.20
CA GLU A 74 5.22 -6.82 -6.49
C GLU A 74 6.07 -6.92 -5.22
N ARG A 75 6.11 -5.86 -4.41
CA ARG A 75 6.92 -5.82 -3.18
C ARG A 75 6.38 -6.77 -2.12
N ILE A 76 5.05 -6.84 -1.96
CA ILE A 76 4.39 -7.77 -1.04
C ILE A 76 4.61 -9.22 -1.50
N ASN A 77 4.56 -9.50 -2.81
CA ASN A 77 4.79 -10.85 -3.34
C ASN A 77 6.28 -11.28 -3.28
N LYS A 78 7.23 -10.36 -3.51
CA LYS A 78 8.67 -10.64 -3.45
C LYS A 78 9.19 -10.69 -2.01
N GLY A 79 8.60 -9.89 -1.13
CA GLY A 79 8.86 -9.91 0.30
C GLY A 79 7.88 -10.84 1.00
N GLY A 80 7.97 -12.15 0.76
CA GLY A 80 7.49 -13.11 1.75
C GLY A 80 8.10 -12.68 3.07
N VAL A 81 7.24 -12.21 3.98
CA VAL A 81 7.66 -11.30 5.06
C VAL A 81 8.52 -12.09 6.04
N ALA A 82 9.84 -12.10 5.80
CA ALA A 82 10.84 -12.78 6.62
C ALA A 82 10.75 -12.33 8.10
#